data_AF-A0A1B9H2P7-F1
#
_entry.id   AF-A0A1B9H2P7-F1
#
_cell.length_a   1.000
_cell.length_b   1.000
_cell.length_c   1.000
_cell.angle_alpha   90.00
_cell.angle_beta   90.00
_cell.angle_gamma   90.00
#
_symmetry.space_group_name_H-M   'P 1'
#
loop_
_entity.id
_entity.type
_entity.pdbx_description
1 polymer ?
#
loop_
_entity_poly.entity_id
_entity_poly.type
_entity_poly.pdbx_seq_one_letter_code
_entity_poly.pdbx_strand_id
1 'polypeptide(L)'
;MSAVPTPPPTAALSTEAASPSAAGGRASKSSFGAESTMSLLVESLKDRLLFAVPKKGRLMEKTLELLAGADIKYNRAHRLDVALVQNHPIALVFLPAADIPRFVALGSVALGITGQDVIAESTHAEQITELLPLGFGKCSLQVQVPVTGPIQTLEGLSGGRIATSFEVLAAELFNGKEGVDAKTGKKTKVEYVGGSVEAACALGMADGIVDLVESGDTMRAAGLHAIHTLMKSEAVLITSRTPHPTVTPDLAPLIPLIKSRFAGFLASKKYVYASYNIKRESLPKAMKITPGRRAATVSPLDEEGWVAVSAMIEKKEVAKVMDDLEKSGAEDILIFALDNCRVGV
;
A
#
# COMPACT_ATOMS: atom_id res chain seq x y z
N MET A 1 -42.49 27.95 -39.77
CA MET A 1 -42.35 28.81 -40.96
C MET A 1 -41.25 29.82 -40.71
N SER A 2 -40.03 29.56 -41.20
CA SER A 2 -39.17 30.53 -41.90
C SER A 2 -37.86 29.82 -42.22
N ALA A 3 -37.56 29.70 -43.51
CA ALA A 3 -36.39 29.04 -44.07
C ALA A 3 -35.28 30.09 -44.32
N VAL A 4 -34.02 29.69 -44.16
CA VAL A 4 -32.84 30.44 -44.65
C VAL A 4 -32.02 29.50 -45.54
N PRO A 5 -31.61 29.91 -46.76
CA PRO A 5 -31.06 29.02 -47.77
C PRO A 5 -29.52 28.90 -47.75
N THR A 6 -29.04 27.73 -48.16
CA THR A 6 -27.64 27.37 -48.45
C THR A 6 -27.18 27.85 -49.84
N PRO A 7 -25.91 28.26 -50.02
CA PRO A 7 -25.32 28.46 -51.35
C PRO A 7 -24.56 27.21 -51.89
N PRO A 8 -24.31 27.13 -53.22
CA PRO A 8 -23.94 25.91 -53.96
C PRO A 8 -22.41 25.67 -54.09
N PRO A 9 -21.97 24.52 -54.67
CA PRO A 9 -20.57 24.07 -54.63
C PRO A 9 -19.77 24.50 -55.87
N THR A 10 -18.45 24.64 -55.73
CA THR A 10 -17.54 24.94 -56.84
C THR A 10 -16.52 23.81 -57.04
N ALA A 11 -16.29 23.52 -58.32
CA ALA A 11 -15.77 22.29 -58.90
C ALA A 11 -14.27 22.01 -58.75
N ALA A 12 -13.95 20.73 -58.90
CA ALA A 12 -12.61 20.16 -59.03
C ALA A 12 -11.94 20.54 -60.37
N LEU A 13 -10.60 20.66 -60.34
CA LEU A 13 -9.76 20.58 -61.53
C LEU A 13 -8.44 19.86 -61.18
N SER A 14 -8.27 18.72 -61.83
CA SER A 14 -7.11 17.85 -61.89
C SER A 14 -6.12 18.32 -62.95
N THR A 15 -4.81 18.27 -62.66
CA THR A 15 -3.76 18.11 -63.67
C THR A 15 -2.56 17.36 -63.08
N GLU A 16 -2.23 16.22 -63.68
CA GLU A 16 -0.94 15.52 -63.56
C GLU A 16 0.18 16.33 -64.24
N ALA A 17 1.42 16.24 -63.73
CA ALA A 17 2.60 15.82 -64.49
C ALA A 17 3.92 15.91 -63.68
N ALA A 18 4.68 14.81 -63.78
CA ALA A 18 6.14 14.71 -63.89
C ALA A 18 7.07 15.00 -62.67
N SER A 19 7.79 13.94 -62.31
CA SER A 19 8.98 13.85 -61.46
C SER A 19 10.16 14.72 -61.95
N PRO A 20 11.10 15.07 -61.04
CA PRO A 20 12.41 14.44 -61.20
C PRO A 20 13.01 13.91 -59.88
N SER A 21 13.76 12.83 -60.06
CA SER A 21 14.72 12.23 -59.14
C SER A 21 15.75 13.24 -58.62
N ALA A 22 15.95 13.27 -57.30
CA ALA A 22 17.24 13.61 -56.69
C ALA A 22 17.33 12.98 -55.29
N ALA A 23 18.41 12.21 -55.10
CA ALA A 23 18.77 11.51 -53.89
C ALA A 23 18.92 12.45 -52.67
N GLY A 24 18.55 11.96 -51.49
CA GLY A 24 18.82 12.64 -50.23
C GLY A 24 18.26 11.84 -49.06
N GLY A 25 19.08 10.94 -48.50
CA GLY A 25 18.72 10.15 -47.34
C GLY A 25 18.34 11.02 -46.13
N ARG A 26 17.22 10.68 -45.48
CA ARG A 26 16.91 11.13 -44.13
C ARG A 26 16.67 9.92 -43.23
N ALA A 27 17.75 9.48 -42.63
CA ALA A 27 17.72 8.83 -41.32
C ALA A 27 18.69 9.61 -40.41
N SER A 28 18.15 10.43 -39.51
CA SER A 28 18.55 10.36 -38.10
C SER A 28 17.44 10.97 -37.25
N LYS A 29 16.88 10.14 -36.37
CA LYS A 29 16.00 10.54 -35.28
C LYS A 29 16.88 11.24 -34.25
N SER A 30 16.39 12.35 -33.70
CA SER A 30 17.02 13.13 -32.64
C SER A 30 17.24 12.29 -31.38
N SER A 31 18.47 11.79 -31.17
CA SER A 31 18.92 11.14 -29.93
C SER A 31 19.47 12.14 -28.89
N PHE A 32 19.82 13.35 -29.30
CA PHE A 32 20.55 14.33 -28.47
C PHE A 32 19.78 14.87 -27.24
N GLY A 33 18.45 14.80 -27.22
CA GLY A 33 17.63 15.32 -26.11
C GLY A 33 17.40 14.34 -24.94
N ALA A 34 17.24 13.05 -25.24
CA ALA A 34 16.89 12.05 -24.22
C ALA A 34 18.09 11.67 -23.33
N GLU A 35 19.29 11.60 -23.91
CA GLU A 35 20.55 11.32 -23.21
C GLU A 35 20.91 12.42 -22.19
N SER A 36 20.59 13.68 -22.53
CA SER A 36 20.77 14.82 -21.62
C SER A 36 19.78 14.81 -20.44
N THR A 37 18.55 14.32 -20.65
CA THR A 37 17.52 14.33 -19.60
C THR A 37 17.74 13.21 -18.59
N MET A 38 18.14 12.02 -19.06
CA MET A 38 18.47 10.89 -18.19
C MET A 38 19.73 11.14 -17.38
N SER A 39 20.77 11.74 -17.96
CA SER A 39 21.99 12.08 -17.22
C SER A 39 21.72 13.13 -16.13
N LEU A 40 20.92 14.16 -16.42
CA LEU A 40 20.48 15.15 -15.42
C LEU A 40 19.65 14.52 -14.29
N LEU A 41 18.77 13.56 -14.63
CA LEU A 41 18.00 12.82 -13.62
C LEU A 41 18.93 12.01 -12.71
N VAL A 42 19.84 11.20 -13.28
CA VAL A 42 20.80 10.40 -12.51
C VAL A 42 21.64 11.29 -11.59
N GLU A 43 22.10 12.45 -12.08
CA GLU A 43 22.85 13.40 -11.27
C GLU A 43 22.01 13.93 -10.10
N SER A 44 20.74 14.28 -10.34
CA SER A 44 19.84 14.78 -9.29
C SER A 44 19.52 13.77 -8.18
N LEU A 45 19.84 12.48 -8.40
CA LEU A 45 19.57 11.37 -7.48
C LEU A 45 20.78 10.97 -6.63
N LYS A 46 22.01 11.33 -7.00
CA LYS A 46 23.24 10.83 -6.36
C LYS A 46 23.33 11.10 -4.85
N ASP A 47 22.76 12.21 -4.37
CA ASP A 47 22.80 12.62 -2.96
C ASP A 47 21.45 12.45 -2.26
N ARG A 48 20.64 11.50 -2.71
CA ARG A 48 19.28 11.29 -2.18
C ARG A 48 19.02 9.85 -1.81
N LEU A 49 18.29 9.69 -0.71
CA LEU A 49 17.70 8.40 -0.38
C LEU A 49 16.57 8.08 -1.37
N LEU A 50 16.72 6.98 -2.11
CA LEU A 50 15.68 6.52 -3.04
C LEU A 50 14.62 5.73 -2.27
N PHE A 51 13.37 6.17 -2.36
CA PHE A 51 12.23 5.59 -1.66
C PHE A 51 11.16 5.16 -2.66
N ALA A 52 11.01 3.85 -2.86
CA ALA A 52 10.00 3.28 -3.73
C ALA A 52 8.59 3.32 -3.12
N VAL A 53 7.61 3.75 -3.91
CA VAL A 53 6.20 3.79 -3.54
C VAL A 53 5.33 3.20 -4.66
N PRO A 54 4.15 2.63 -4.34
CA PRO A 54 3.27 2.06 -5.35
C PRO A 54 2.83 3.10 -6.40
N LYS A 55 2.93 2.76 -7.68
CA LYS A 55 2.62 3.69 -8.80
C LYS A 55 1.15 3.81 -9.17
N LYS A 56 0.30 2.89 -8.72
CA LYS A 56 -1.15 2.85 -9.04
C LYS A 56 -1.94 2.05 -8.02
N GLY A 57 -3.26 2.19 -8.07
CA GLY A 57 -4.23 1.41 -7.28
C GLY A 57 -4.42 1.90 -5.85
N ARG A 58 -5.23 1.18 -5.08
CA ARG A 58 -5.64 1.56 -3.71
C ARG A 58 -4.46 1.77 -2.76
N LEU A 59 -3.39 0.97 -2.90
CA LEU A 59 -2.18 1.11 -2.10
C LEU A 59 -1.47 2.45 -2.34
N MET A 60 -1.49 2.97 -3.58
CA MET A 60 -0.90 4.27 -3.90
C MET A 60 -1.61 5.38 -3.15
N GLU A 61 -2.94 5.44 -3.21
CA GLU A 61 -3.74 6.51 -2.59
C GLU A 61 -3.46 6.62 -1.08
N LYS A 62 -3.45 5.48 -0.38
CA LYS A 62 -3.12 5.42 1.05
C LYS A 62 -1.66 5.75 1.33
N THR A 63 -0.75 5.37 0.45
CA THR A 63 0.67 5.76 0.55
C THR A 63 0.84 7.27 0.40
N LEU A 64 0.10 7.93 -0.50
CA LEU A 64 0.16 9.38 -0.65
C LEU A 64 -0.40 10.12 0.58
N GLU A 65 -1.50 9.61 1.15
CA GLU A 65 -2.03 10.13 2.41
C GLU A 65 -0.99 10.03 3.55
N LEU A 66 -0.29 8.89 3.64
CA LEU A 66 0.76 8.65 4.62
C LEU A 66 1.96 9.61 4.43
N LEU A 67 2.41 9.80 3.18
CA LEU A 67 3.50 10.72 2.85
C LEU A 67 3.14 12.17 3.24
N ALA A 68 1.94 12.62 2.89
CA ALA A 68 1.45 13.95 3.25
C ALA A 68 1.36 14.12 4.78
N GLY A 69 0.79 13.13 5.47
CA GLY A 69 0.70 13.10 6.93
C GLY A 69 2.05 13.10 7.64
N ALA A 70 3.09 12.57 6.99
CA ALA A 70 4.46 12.53 7.49
C ALA A 70 5.30 13.77 7.10
N ASP A 71 4.67 14.79 6.53
CA ASP A 71 5.33 15.99 6.02
C ASP A 71 6.43 15.66 5.01
N ILE A 72 6.14 14.79 4.04
CA ILE A 72 7.02 14.52 2.88
C ILE A 72 6.48 15.32 1.69
N LYS A 73 7.07 16.49 1.43
CA LYS A 73 6.60 17.43 0.40
C LYS A 73 7.32 17.16 -0.91
N TYR A 74 6.58 16.86 -1.97
CA TYR A 74 7.14 16.63 -3.28
C TYR A 74 6.21 17.18 -4.35
N ASN A 75 6.76 17.43 -5.54
CA ASN A 75 5.97 17.69 -6.73
C ASN A 75 6.32 16.62 -7.78
N ARG A 76 5.30 15.89 -8.25
CA ARG A 76 5.47 14.89 -9.31
C ARG A 76 4.98 15.48 -10.62
N ALA A 77 5.91 15.69 -11.55
CA ALA A 77 5.56 16.09 -12.90
C ALA A 77 4.76 14.99 -13.61
N HIS A 78 3.86 15.38 -14.50
CA HIS A 78 3.04 14.46 -15.28
C HIS A 78 3.95 13.55 -16.13
N ARG A 79 3.70 12.22 -16.07
CA ARG A 79 4.45 11.14 -16.76
C ARG A 79 5.85 10.83 -16.23
N LEU A 80 6.31 11.41 -15.13
CA LEU A 80 7.55 10.98 -14.49
C LEU A 80 7.26 9.99 -13.36
N ASP A 81 8.07 8.92 -13.28
CA ASP A 81 8.04 7.94 -12.18
C ASP A 81 9.02 8.30 -11.06
N VAL A 82 9.63 9.48 -11.11
CA VAL A 82 10.52 10.00 -10.09
C VAL A 82 10.04 11.38 -9.66
N ALA A 83 10.00 11.63 -8.35
CA ALA A 83 9.69 12.93 -7.78
C ALA A 83 10.67 13.28 -6.66
N LEU A 84 11.28 14.47 -6.75
CA LEU A 84 12.20 14.96 -5.72
C LEU A 84 11.41 15.51 -4.54
N VAL A 85 11.80 15.08 -3.33
CA VAL A 85 11.28 15.65 -2.08
C VAL A 85 11.97 17.00 -1.84
N GLN A 86 11.16 18.00 -1.50
CA GLN A 86 11.56 19.40 -1.36
C GLN A 86 12.17 19.70 0.02
N ASN A 87 11.69 19.04 1.07
CA ASN A 87 12.09 19.29 2.45
C ASN A 87 13.04 18.24 3.05
N HIS A 88 13.43 17.22 2.27
CA HIS A 88 14.39 16.18 2.65
C HIS A 88 15.20 15.71 1.43
N PRO A 89 16.43 15.21 1.62
CA PRO A 89 17.24 14.61 0.55
C PRO A 89 16.73 13.19 0.21
N ILE A 90 15.49 13.14 -0.26
CA ILE A 90 14.78 11.93 -0.66
C ILE A 90 14.32 12.11 -2.11
N ALA A 91 14.29 11.02 -2.88
CA ALA A 91 13.57 10.94 -4.14
C ALA A 91 12.57 9.80 -4.07
N LEU A 92 11.30 10.10 -4.36
CA LEU A 92 10.26 9.10 -4.47
C LEU A 92 10.33 8.44 -5.85
N VAL A 93 10.33 7.11 -5.88
CA VAL A 93 10.36 6.30 -7.10
C VAL A 93 9.05 5.51 -7.19
N PHE A 94 8.22 5.82 -8.17
CA PHE A 94 6.91 5.21 -8.34
C PHE A 94 7.04 3.91 -9.15
N LEU A 95 6.88 2.76 -8.49
CA LEU A 95 7.06 1.44 -9.09
C LEU A 95 5.77 0.59 -9.00
N PRO A 96 5.59 -0.42 -9.87
CA PRO A 96 4.61 -1.48 -9.61
C PRO A 96 4.87 -2.10 -8.24
N ALA A 97 3.83 -2.29 -7.43
CA ALA A 97 4.00 -2.86 -6.08
C ALA A 97 4.74 -4.22 -6.10
N ALA A 98 4.44 -5.04 -7.12
CA ALA A 98 5.10 -6.32 -7.39
C ALA A 98 6.63 -6.24 -7.53
N ASP A 99 7.15 -5.11 -8.05
CA ASP A 99 8.57 -4.95 -8.30
C ASP A 99 9.32 -4.36 -7.09
N ILE A 100 8.63 -3.69 -6.18
CA ILE A 100 9.25 -2.98 -5.04
C ILE A 100 10.15 -3.90 -4.19
N PRO A 101 9.75 -5.12 -3.79
CA PRO A 101 10.63 -6.06 -3.07
C PRO A 101 11.97 -6.26 -3.76
N ARG A 102 11.95 -6.49 -5.09
CA ARG A 102 13.16 -6.72 -5.88
C ARG A 102 14.07 -5.49 -5.88
N PHE A 103 13.51 -4.29 -6.11
CA PHE A 103 14.32 -3.06 -6.14
C PHE A 103 14.95 -2.76 -4.78
N VAL A 104 14.24 -3.03 -3.68
CA VAL A 104 14.76 -2.89 -2.32
C VAL A 104 15.86 -3.92 -2.07
N ALA A 105 15.58 -5.20 -2.32
CA ALA A 105 16.52 -6.29 -2.05
C ALA A 105 17.83 -6.19 -2.84
N LEU A 106 17.75 -5.81 -4.12
CA LEU A 106 18.93 -5.59 -4.98
C LEU A 106 19.68 -4.29 -4.64
N GLY A 107 19.24 -3.53 -3.65
CA GLY A 107 19.85 -2.26 -3.27
C GLY A 107 19.83 -1.26 -4.43
N SER A 108 18.71 -1.19 -5.16
CA SER A 108 18.43 -0.13 -6.15
C SER A 108 17.63 1.02 -5.53
N VAL A 109 16.90 0.75 -4.44
CA VAL A 109 16.24 1.75 -3.59
C VAL A 109 16.44 1.38 -2.12
N ALA A 110 16.50 2.37 -1.24
CA ALA A 110 16.79 2.17 0.17
C ALA A 110 15.54 1.80 0.98
N LEU A 111 14.38 2.36 0.59
CA LEU A 111 13.09 2.12 1.23
C LEU A 111 12.04 1.74 0.21
N GLY A 112 11.02 1.00 0.64
CA GLY A 112 9.86 0.64 -0.17
C GLY A 112 8.58 0.56 0.64
N ILE A 113 7.43 0.87 0.03
CA ILE A 113 6.11 0.48 0.56
C ILE A 113 5.49 -0.53 -0.40
N THR A 114 5.13 -1.71 0.11
CA THR A 114 4.42 -2.76 -0.64
C THR A 114 3.59 -3.63 0.30
N GLY A 115 2.94 -4.68 -0.20
CA GLY A 115 2.19 -5.65 0.60
C GLY A 115 3.06 -6.80 1.11
N GLN A 116 2.74 -7.36 2.28
CA GLN A 116 3.41 -8.54 2.83
C GLN A 116 3.28 -9.78 1.93
N ASP A 117 2.14 -9.94 1.28
CA ASP A 117 1.88 -10.94 0.24
C ASP A 117 2.86 -10.83 -0.92
N VAL A 118 3.14 -9.61 -1.37
CA VAL A 118 4.08 -9.35 -2.46
C VAL A 118 5.53 -9.64 -2.05
N ILE A 119 5.87 -9.38 -0.78
CA ILE A 119 7.19 -9.74 -0.23
C ILE A 119 7.33 -11.26 -0.17
N ALA A 120 6.32 -11.94 0.38
CA ALA A 120 6.32 -13.40 0.54
C ALA A 120 6.38 -14.14 -0.81
N GLU A 121 5.73 -13.60 -1.84
CA GLU A 121 5.81 -14.13 -3.21
C GLU A 121 7.17 -13.85 -3.89
N SER A 122 7.90 -12.85 -3.41
CA SER A 122 9.17 -12.46 -4.03
C SER A 122 10.26 -13.50 -3.75
N THR A 123 11.03 -13.85 -4.79
CA THR A 123 12.27 -14.63 -4.64
C THR A 123 13.36 -13.90 -3.82
N HIS A 124 13.10 -12.66 -3.38
CA HIS A 124 14.03 -11.85 -2.61
C HIS A 124 13.53 -11.58 -1.17
N ALA A 125 12.54 -12.33 -0.69
CA ALA A 125 11.97 -12.14 0.65
C ALA A 125 13.05 -12.19 1.75
N GLU A 126 14.04 -13.08 1.62
CA GLU A 126 15.11 -13.27 2.60
C GLU A 126 16.07 -12.08 2.72
N GLN A 127 16.12 -11.17 1.75
CA GLN A 127 16.96 -9.96 1.80
C GLN A 127 16.19 -8.75 2.32
N ILE A 128 14.91 -8.89 2.64
CA ILE A 128 14.04 -7.78 3.06
C ILE A 128 13.88 -7.78 4.59
N THR A 129 13.82 -6.57 5.13
CA THR A 129 13.45 -6.29 6.52
C THR A 129 12.18 -5.45 6.52
N GLU A 130 11.14 -5.95 7.19
CA GLU A 130 9.93 -5.18 7.49
C GLU A 130 10.20 -4.20 8.64
N LEU A 131 10.02 -2.90 8.40
CA LEU A 131 10.28 -1.85 9.37
C LEU A 131 9.04 -1.45 10.15
N LEU A 132 7.89 -1.35 9.48
CA LEU A 132 6.65 -0.86 10.06
C LEU A 132 5.43 -1.33 9.27
N PRO A 133 4.55 -2.15 9.87
CA PRO A 133 3.21 -2.41 9.33
C PRO A 133 2.40 -1.11 9.29
N LEU A 134 1.75 -0.83 8.16
CA LEU A 134 1.11 0.46 7.92
C LEU A 134 -0.39 0.48 8.25
N GLY A 135 -1.01 -0.66 8.55
CA GLY A 135 -2.40 -0.72 9.02
C GLY A 135 -3.46 -0.58 7.92
N PHE A 136 -3.08 -0.50 6.65
CA PHE A 136 -3.99 -0.41 5.50
C PHE A 136 -3.65 -1.45 4.41
N GLY A 137 -4.54 -1.61 3.43
CA GLY A 137 -4.38 -2.63 2.38
C GLY A 137 -4.50 -4.05 2.93
N LYS A 138 -5.36 -4.25 3.92
CA LYS A 138 -5.53 -5.55 4.59
C LYS A 138 -6.29 -6.51 3.69
N CYS A 139 -5.72 -7.69 3.48
CA CYS A 139 -6.34 -8.76 2.71
C CYS A 139 -5.88 -10.13 3.24
N SER A 140 -6.51 -11.18 2.75
CA SER A 140 -6.11 -12.57 2.98
C SER A 140 -5.82 -13.24 1.65
N LEU A 141 -4.68 -13.88 1.50
CA LEU A 141 -4.38 -14.74 0.36
C LEU A 141 -5.03 -16.10 0.60
N GLN A 142 -5.97 -16.49 -0.24
CA GLN A 142 -6.84 -17.63 0.02
C GLN A 142 -6.88 -18.59 -1.18
N VAL A 143 -6.95 -19.89 -0.86
CA VAL A 143 -7.31 -20.92 -1.82
C VAL A 143 -8.83 -20.95 -1.92
N GLN A 144 -9.35 -20.88 -3.15
CA GLN A 144 -10.77 -20.79 -3.42
C GLN A 144 -11.19 -21.76 -4.51
N VAL A 145 -12.41 -22.28 -4.41
CA VAL A 145 -12.98 -23.24 -5.36
C VAL A 145 -14.45 -22.91 -5.67
N PRO A 146 -15.01 -23.38 -6.80
CA PRO A 146 -16.42 -23.18 -7.12
C PRO A 146 -17.35 -23.71 -6.03
N VAL A 147 -18.32 -22.91 -5.62
CA VAL A 147 -19.31 -23.27 -4.58
C VAL A 147 -20.07 -24.54 -4.93
N THR A 148 -20.46 -24.69 -6.20
CA THR A 148 -21.21 -25.86 -6.69
C THR A 148 -20.32 -27.01 -7.16
N GLY A 149 -18.99 -26.87 -7.06
CA GLY A 149 -18.04 -27.87 -7.52
C GLY A 149 -17.89 -29.07 -6.58
N PRO A 150 -17.38 -30.21 -7.06
CA PRO A 150 -17.14 -31.39 -6.22
C PRO A 150 -15.96 -31.24 -5.26
N ILE A 151 -15.08 -30.26 -5.49
CA ILE A 151 -13.91 -29.99 -4.66
C ILE A 151 -14.29 -28.94 -3.61
N GLN A 152 -14.12 -29.28 -2.32
CA GLN A 152 -14.50 -28.43 -1.19
C GLN A 152 -13.42 -28.41 -0.08
N THR A 153 -12.32 -29.14 -0.26
CA THR A 153 -11.22 -29.23 0.70
C THR A 153 -9.88 -29.10 -0.01
N LEU A 154 -8.84 -28.79 0.76
CA LEU A 154 -7.50 -28.59 0.23
C LEU A 154 -6.93 -29.90 -0.36
N GLU A 155 -7.16 -31.03 0.32
CA GLU A 155 -6.77 -32.36 -0.13
C GLU A 155 -7.56 -32.80 -1.37
N GLY A 156 -8.82 -32.36 -1.48
CA GLY A 156 -9.66 -32.58 -2.65
C GLY A 156 -9.15 -31.86 -3.89
N LEU A 157 -8.56 -30.68 -3.72
CA LEU A 157 -7.98 -29.88 -4.81
C LEU A 157 -6.62 -30.43 -5.28
N SER A 158 -5.94 -31.21 -4.44
CA SER A 158 -4.67 -31.83 -4.80
C SER A 158 -4.79 -32.74 -6.03
N GLY A 159 -3.86 -32.57 -6.97
CA GLY A 159 -3.89 -33.20 -8.30
C GLY A 159 -4.66 -32.41 -9.37
N GLY A 160 -5.31 -31.31 -8.98
CA GLY A 160 -6.01 -30.41 -9.89
C GLY A 160 -5.12 -29.32 -10.49
N ARG A 161 -5.76 -28.36 -11.16
CA ARG A 161 -5.16 -27.15 -11.72
C ARG A 161 -5.50 -25.93 -10.89
N ILE A 162 -4.51 -25.11 -10.60
CA ILE A 162 -4.65 -23.89 -9.80
C ILE A 162 -4.20 -22.70 -10.62
N ALA A 163 -5.07 -21.71 -10.79
CA ALA A 163 -4.70 -20.42 -11.38
C ALA A 163 -4.38 -19.40 -10.29
N THR A 164 -3.28 -18.67 -10.43
CA THR A 164 -2.82 -17.69 -9.43
C THR A 164 -1.82 -16.70 -10.01
N SER A 165 -1.72 -15.51 -9.45
CA SER A 165 -0.56 -14.62 -9.66
C SER A 165 0.55 -14.82 -8.61
N PHE A 166 0.32 -15.70 -7.63
CA PHE A 166 1.18 -16.04 -6.51
C PHE A 166 1.70 -17.49 -6.64
N GLU A 167 2.56 -17.72 -7.62
CA GLU A 167 3.04 -19.06 -7.99
C GLU A 167 3.97 -19.63 -6.93
N VAL A 168 4.85 -18.83 -6.33
CA VAL A 168 5.81 -19.27 -5.33
C VAL A 168 5.06 -19.79 -4.11
N LEU A 169 4.14 -18.98 -3.58
CA LEU A 169 3.36 -19.35 -2.40
C LEU A 169 2.39 -20.52 -2.67
N ALA A 170 1.75 -20.56 -3.84
CA ALA A 170 0.89 -21.68 -4.21
C ALA A 170 1.68 -22.98 -4.42
N ALA A 171 2.85 -22.91 -5.08
CA ALA A 171 3.70 -24.07 -5.27
C ALA A 171 4.27 -24.57 -3.95
N GLU A 172 4.63 -23.69 -3.00
CA GLU A 172 5.06 -24.09 -1.67
C GLU A 172 3.93 -24.83 -0.92
N LEU A 173 2.70 -24.31 -0.95
CA LEU A 173 1.56 -24.95 -0.28
C LEU A 173 1.26 -26.34 -0.86
N PHE A 174 1.21 -26.48 -2.19
CA PHE A 174 0.79 -27.72 -2.83
C PHE A 174 1.97 -28.67 -3.07
N ASN A 175 3.03 -28.20 -3.73
CA ASN A 175 4.14 -29.01 -4.20
C ASN A 175 5.36 -29.03 -3.25
N GLY A 176 5.33 -28.28 -2.15
CA GLY A 176 6.39 -28.28 -1.14
C GLY A 176 6.60 -29.66 -0.50
N LYS A 177 7.75 -29.87 0.16
CA LYS A 177 8.10 -31.16 0.79
C LYS A 177 7.07 -31.62 1.83
N GLU A 178 6.46 -30.67 2.54
CA GLU A 178 5.39 -30.89 3.51
C GLU A 178 4.01 -30.41 3.00
N GLY A 179 3.96 -30.10 1.69
CA GLY A 179 2.78 -29.58 1.01
C GLY A 179 1.67 -30.63 0.89
N VAL A 180 0.53 -30.18 0.38
CA VAL A 180 -0.69 -31.00 0.26
C VAL A 180 -0.43 -32.26 -0.58
N ASP A 181 0.31 -32.13 -1.67
CA ASP A 181 0.59 -33.22 -2.60
C ASP A 181 1.44 -34.33 -1.99
N ALA A 182 2.34 -34.00 -1.07
CA ALA A 182 3.15 -34.99 -0.35
C ALA A 182 2.27 -35.91 0.52
N LYS A 183 1.13 -35.41 1.01
CA LYS A 183 0.20 -36.16 1.86
C LYS A 183 -0.77 -37.01 1.04
N THR A 184 -1.15 -36.54 -0.15
CA THR A 184 -2.14 -37.20 -1.01
C THR A 184 -1.52 -38.11 -2.07
N GLY A 185 -0.21 -37.97 -2.35
CA GLY A 185 0.49 -38.70 -3.40
C GLY A 185 0.13 -38.25 -4.82
N LYS A 186 -0.49 -37.07 -4.98
CA LYS A 186 -0.89 -36.50 -6.27
C LYS A 186 0.07 -35.38 -6.70
N LYS A 187 -0.14 -34.82 -7.89
CA LYS A 187 0.66 -33.69 -8.40
C LYS A 187 -0.25 -32.58 -8.93
N THR A 188 -0.35 -31.50 -8.17
CA THR A 188 -1.10 -30.29 -8.50
C THR A 188 -0.33 -29.45 -9.52
N LYS A 189 -1.04 -28.88 -10.49
CA LYS A 189 -0.48 -27.98 -11.49
C LYS A 189 -0.83 -26.53 -11.15
N VAL A 190 0.17 -25.72 -10.81
CA VAL A 190 0.03 -24.28 -10.60
C VAL A 190 0.33 -23.55 -11.91
N GLU A 191 -0.54 -22.62 -12.32
CA GLU A 191 -0.43 -21.85 -13.55
C GLU A 191 -0.55 -20.34 -13.26
N TYR A 192 0.42 -19.56 -13.74
CA TYR A 192 0.38 -18.11 -13.68
C TYR A 192 -0.82 -17.52 -14.43
N VAL A 193 -1.58 -16.67 -13.74
CA VAL A 193 -2.59 -15.79 -14.33
C VAL A 193 -2.40 -14.39 -13.76
N GLY A 194 -1.96 -13.44 -14.59
CA GLY A 194 -1.61 -12.08 -14.17
C GLY A 194 -2.80 -11.14 -13.88
N GLY A 195 -4.04 -11.61 -14.01
CA GLY A 195 -5.23 -10.83 -13.70
C GLY A 195 -6.53 -11.54 -14.07
N SER A 196 -7.65 -11.08 -13.49
CA SER A 196 -8.98 -11.72 -13.63
C SER A 196 -8.96 -13.20 -13.26
N VAL A 197 -8.22 -13.54 -12.19
CA VAL A 197 -8.02 -14.91 -11.72
C VAL A 197 -9.35 -15.57 -11.37
N GLU A 198 -10.32 -14.79 -10.88
CA GLU A 198 -11.68 -15.23 -10.53
C GLU A 198 -12.44 -15.89 -11.70
N ALA A 199 -12.09 -15.56 -12.94
CA ALA A 199 -12.73 -16.14 -14.13
C ALA A 199 -12.15 -17.52 -14.51
N ALA A 200 -10.97 -17.89 -14.00
CA ALA A 200 -10.23 -19.07 -14.47
C ALA A 200 -11.01 -20.38 -14.29
N CYS A 201 -11.74 -20.53 -13.19
CA CYS A 201 -12.58 -21.72 -12.97
C CYS A 201 -13.78 -21.77 -13.92
N ALA A 202 -14.48 -20.65 -14.11
CA ALA A 202 -15.63 -20.57 -15.00
C ALA A 202 -15.24 -20.85 -16.47
N LEU A 203 -14.02 -20.49 -16.86
CA LEU A 203 -13.46 -20.75 -18.19
C LEU A 203 -12.86 -22.15 -18.35
N GLY A 204 -12.91 -22.99 -17.31
CA GLY A 204 -12.37 -24.35 -17.33
C GLY A 204 -10.84 -24.42 -17.34
N MET A 205 -10.15 -23.31 -17.07
CA MET A 205 -8.68 -23.24 -17.01
C MET A 205 -8.14 -23.87 -15.73
N ALA A 206 -8.85 -23.71 -14.62
CA ALA A 206 -8.44 -24.19 -13.30
C ALA A 206 -9.59 -24.83 -12.53
N ASP A 207 -9.25 -25.73 -11.61
CA ASP A 207 -10.20 -26.40 -10.72
C ASP A 207 -10.33 -25.64 -9.37
N GLY A 208 -9.36 -24.78 -9.07
CA GLY A 208 -9.37 -23.81 -7.98
C GLY A 208 -8.44 -22.62 -8.28
N ILE A 209 -8.46 -21.60 -7.43
CA ILE A 209 -7.59 -20.44 -7.56
C ILE A 209 -6.90 -20.11 -6.24
N VAL A 210 -5.81 -19.34 -6.31
CA VAL A 210 -5.21 -18.66 -5.17
C VAL A 210 -5.17 -17.17 -5.49
N ASP A 211 -5.88 -16.36 -4.70
CA ASP A 211 -5.95 -14.91 -4.92
C ASP A 211 -6.23 -14.15 -3.62
N LEU A 212 -6.01 -12.84 -3.65
CA LEU A 212 -6.25 -11.93 -2.55
C LEU A 212 -7.73 -11.64 -2.34
N VAL A 213 -8.15 -11.70 -1.08
CA VAL A 213 -9.52 -11.44 -0.66
C VAL A 213 -9.54 -10.34 0.40
N GLU A 214 -10.23 -9.24 0.11
CA GLU A 214 -10.51 -8.17 1.07
C GLU A 214 -11.90 -8.37 1.72
N SER A 215 -13.00 -8.02 1.02
CA SER A 215 -14.37 -8.27 1.50
C SER A 215 -14.96 -9.62 1.03
N GLY A 216 -14.38 -10.19 -0.03
CA GLY A 216 -14.88 -11.40 -0.69
C GLY A 216 -16.02 -11.18 -1.69
N ASP A 217 -16.45 -9.94 -1.94
CA ASP A 217 -17.59 -9.68 -2.84
C ASP A 217 -17.33 -10.16 -4.27
N THR A 218 -16.15 -9.84 -4.82
CA THR A 218 -15.75 -10.29 -6.18
C THR A 218 -15.78 -11.81 -6.30
N MET A 219 -15.23 -12.51 -5.31
CA MET A 219 -15.12 -13.97 -5.33
C MET A 219 -16.49 -14.64 -5.19
N ARG A 220 -17.35 -14.12 -4.31
CA ARG A 220 -18.75 -14.56 -4.20
C ARG A 220 -19.51 -14.34 -5.50
N ALA A 221 -19.34 -13.19 -6.17
CA ALA A 221 -19.98 -12.91 -7.44
C ALA A 221 -19.49 -13.85 -8.57
N ALA A 222 -18.24 -14.28 -8.52
CA ALA A 222 -17.68 -15.29 -9.42
C ALA A 222 -18.09 -16.74 -9.05
N GLY A 223 -18.89 -16.95 -8.00
CA GLY A 223 -19.32 -18.27 -7.55
C GLY A 223 -18.23 -19.07 -6.85
N LEU A 224 -17.24 -18.41 -6.26
CA LEU A 224 -16.13 -19.01 -5.53
C LEU A 224 -16.31 -18.84 -4.02
N HIS A 225 -15.74 -19.77 -3.25
CA HIS A 225 -15.59 -19.64 -1.80
C HIS A 225 -14.21 -20.10 -1.35
N ALA A 226 -13.75 -19.57 -0.22
CA ALA A 226 -12.46 -19.92 0.35
C ALA A 226 -12.52 -21.25 1.11
N ILE A 227 -11.56 -22.13 0.83
CA ILE A 227 -11.37 -23.42 1.52
C ILE A 227 -10.14 -23.41 2.43
N HIS A 228 -9.22 -22.46 2.21
CA HIS A 228 -8.01 -22.31 3.02
C HIS A 228 -7.48 -20.87 2.94
N THR A 229 -6.86 -20.38 4.01
CA THR A 229 -6.15 -19.10 4.02
C THR A 229 -4.66 -19.36 4.17
N LEU A 230 -3.86 -19.02 3.15
CA LEU A 230 -2.39 -19.11 3.22
C LEU A 230 -1.84 -18.10 4.22
N MET A 231 -2.22 -16.83 4.04
CA MET A 231 -1.68 -15.74 4.84
C MET A 231 -2.63 -14.57 4.91
N LYS A 232 -2.46 -13.77 5.96
CA LYS A 232 -2.98 -12.41 6.03
C LYS A 232 -1.88 -11.46 5.58
N SER A 233 -2.25 -10.38 4.89
CA SER A 233 -1.33 -9.37 4.40
C SER A 233 -1.84 -7.98 4.75
N GLU A 234 -0.90 -7.06 4.96
CA GLU A 234 -1.14 -5.63 4.94
C GLU A 234 0.02 -4.89 4.26
N ALA A 235 -0.19 -3.60 3.99
CA ALA A 235 0.89 -2.74 3.51
C ALA A 235 1.96 -2.54 4.58
N VAL A 236 3.23 -2.57 4.18
CA VAL A 236 4.38 -2.51 5.07
C VAL A 236 5.48 -1.62 4.48
N LEU A 237 6.14 -0.84 5.34
CA LEU A 237 7.39 -0.15 5.02
C LEU A 237 8.55 -1.14 5.14
N ILE A 238 9.36 -1.25 4.10
CA ILE A 238 10.48 -2.18 4.02
C ILE A 238 11.81 -1.49 3.72
N THR A 239 12.89 -2.16 4.12
CA THR A 239 14.28 -1.85 3.74
C THR A 239 15.01 -3.14 3.38
N SER A 240 16.17 -3.04 2.73
CA SER A 240 17.06 -4.17 2.56
C SER A 240 17.76 -4.53 3.88
N ARG A 241 18.03 -5.81 4.10
CA ARG A 241 18.89 -6.33 5.17
C ARG A 241 20.34 -5.90 4.99
N THR A 242 20.78 -5.77 3.75
CA THR A 242 22.10 -5.23 3.41
C THR A 242 21.92 -3.76 3.06
N PRO A 243 22.54 -2.82 3.81
CA PRO A 243 22.41 -1.40 3.51
C PRO A 243 22.76 -1.10 2.06
N HIS A 244 21.91 -0.32 1.40
CA HIS A 244 22.14 0.07 0.01
C HIS A 244 23.45 0.88 -0.09
N PRO A 245 24.32 0.61 -1.09
CA PRO A 245 25.57 1.34 -1.30
C PRO A 245 25.45 2.88 -1.39
N THR A 246 24.29 3.43 -1.75
CA THR A 246 24.04 4.88 -1.87
C THR A 246 23.54 5.49 -0.57
N VAL A 247 23.18 4.69 0.43
CA VAL A 247 22.84 5.19 1.76
C VAL A 247 24.16 5.52 2.46
N THR A 248 24.62 6.75 2.22
CA THR A 248 25.77 7.32 2.92
C THR A 248 25.45 7.49 4.41
N PRO A 249 26.47 7.62 5.29
CA PRO A 249 26.27 7.89 6.70
C PRO A 249 25.34 9.08 6.99
N ASP A 250 25.33 10.09 6.11
CA ASP A 250 24.48 11.28 6.23
C ASP A 250 23.00 11.01 5.87
N LEU A 251 22.74 10.03 5.00
CA LEU A 251 21.38 9.64 4.60
C LEU A 251 20.79 8.55 5.50
N ALA A 252 21.62 7.75 6.16
CA ALA A 252 21.18 6.66 7.03
C ALA A 252 20.14 7.08 8.11
N PRO A 253 20.24 8.26 8.76
CA PRO A 253 19.25 8.72 9.73
C PRO A 253 17.85 9.00 9.16
N LEU A 254 17.70 9.10 7.83
CA LEU A 254 16.40 9.33 7.19
C LEU A 254 15.47 8.11 7.32
N ILE A 255 16.02 6.90 7.35
CA ILE A 255 15.24 5.66 7.51
C ILE A 255 14.47 5.65 8.84
N PRO A 256 15.13 5.76 10.02
CA PRO A 256 14.42 5.81 11.29
C PRO A 256 13.56 7.08 11.42
N LEU A 257 13.95 8.19 10.80
CA LEU A 257 13.12 9.40 10.76
C LEU A 257 11.78 9.11 10.05
N ILE A 258 11.79 8.60 8.82
CA ILE A 258 10.59 8.28 8.04
C ILE A 258 9.72 7.28 8.79
N LYS A 259 10.33 6.20 9.31
CA LYS A 259 9.63 5.20 10.14
C LYS A 259 8.90 5.86 11.31
N SER A 260 9.59 6.72 12.08
CA SER A 260 9.01 7.43 13.23
C SER A 260 7.90 8.39 12.83
N ARG A 261 8.04 9.09 11.70
CA ARG A 261 7.00 9.99 11.18
C ARG A 261 5.75 9.24 10.74
N PHE A 262 5.92 8.12 10.04
CA PHE A 262 4.82 7.27 9.59
C PHE A 262 4.06 6.71 10.78
N ALA A 263 4.76 6.12 11.74
CA ALA A 263 4.10 5.58 12.93
C ALA A 263 3.38 6.66 13.75
N GLY A 264 3.92 7.88 13.77
CA GLY A 264 3.27 9.06 14.35
C GLY A 264 1.93 9.42 13.70
N PHE A 265 1.90 9.45 12.37
CA PHE A 265 0.67 9.70 11.61
C PHE A 265 -0.34 8.55 11.72
N LEU A 266 0.14 7.30 11.66
CA LEU A 266 -0.74 6.14 11.86
C LEU A 266 -1.37 6.14 13.25
N ALA A 267 -0.61 6.54 14.28
CA ALA A 267 -1.15 6.72 15.62
C ALA A 267 -2.15 7.87 15.70
N SER A 268 -1.94 9.00 15.02
CA SER A 268 -2.91 10.11 15.03
C SER A 268 -4.24 9.74 14.39
N LYS A 269 -4.25 8.79 13.44
CA LYS A 269 -5.48 8.22 12.88
C LYS A 269 -6.20 7.26 13.83
N LYS A 270 -5.46 6.57 14.70
CA LYS A 270 -5.99 5.58 15.64
C LYS A 270 -6.50 6.21 16.95
N TYR A 271 -5.90 7.30 17.39
CA TYR A 271 -6.16 7.92 18.68
C TYR A 271 -6.75 9.33 18.55
N VAL A 272 -7.49 9.74 19.57
CA VAL A 272 -7.88 11.13 19.79
C VAL A 272 -7.38 11.58 21.17
N TYR A 273 -7.32 12.88 21.39
CA TYR A 273 -6.97 13.45 22.69
C TYR A 273 -8.25 13.82 23.44
N ALA A 274 -8.48 13.18 24.57
CA ALA A 274 -9.60 13.50 25.47
C ALA A 274 -9.10 14.40 26.59
N SER A 275 -9.90 15.42 26.92
CA SER A 275 -9.68 16.32 28.06
C SER A 275 -11.00 16.48 28.81
N TYR A 276 -10.98 16.42 30.13
CA TYR A 276 -12.19 16.55 30.95
C TYR A 276 -11.85 17.01 32.37
N ASN A 277 -12.83 17.56 33.06
CA ASN A 277 -12.73 17.96 34.46
C ASN A 277 -13.36 16.89 35.34
N ILE A 278 -12.77 16.62 36.51
CA ILE A 278 -13.35 15.66 37.47
C ILE A 278 -12.94 16.02 38.90
N LYS A 279 -13.81 15.72 39.87
CA LYS A 279 -13.44 15.78 41.29
C LYS A 279 -12.33 14.79 41.62
N ARG A 280 -11.39 15.21 42.46
CA ARG A 280 -10.22 14.43 42.89
C ARG A 280 -10.60 13.10 43.55
N GLU A 281 -11.74 13.05 44.25
CA GLU A 281 -12.28 11.83 44.85
C GLU A 281 -12.67 10.75 43.82
N SER A 282 -13.11 11.17 42.63
CA SER A 282 -13.53 10.28 41.53
C SER A 282 -12.39 9.96 40.55
N LEU A 283 -11.24 10.64 40.67
CA LEU A 283 -10.06 10.44 39.81
C LEU A 283 -9.64 8.96 39.67
N PRO A 284 -9.61 8.12 40.72
CA PRO A 284 -9.22 6.71 40.56
C PRO A 284 -10.11 5.90 39.62
N LYS A 285 -11.39 6.28 39.45
CA LYS A 285 -12.31 5.65 38.49
C LYS A 285 -11.97 6.10 37.06
N ALA A 286 -11.82 7.40 36.86
CA ALA A 286 -11.43 8.02 35.61
C ALA A 286 -10.09 7.48 35.05
N MET A 287 -9.09 7.25 35.90
CA MET A 287 -7.80 6.67 35.48
C MET A 287 -7.90 5.25 34.93
N LYS A 288 -8.93 4.48 35.31
CA LYS A 288 -9.19 3.14 34.74
C LYS A 288 -9.82 3.24 33.35
N ILE A 289 -10.61 4.30 33.11
CA ILE A 289 -11.30 4.53 31.84
C ILE A 289 -10.33 5.12 30.81
N THR A 290 -9.56 6.13 31.22
CA THR A 290 -8.57 6.80 30.36
C THR A 290 -7.16 6.69 30.96
N PRO A 291 -6.52 5.52 30.92
CA PRO A 291 -5.16 5.34 31.45
C PRO A 291 -4.11 6.12 30.63
N GLY A 292 -4.45 6.55 29.42
CA GLY A 292 -3.53 7.16 28.46
C GLY A 292 -2.58 6.14 27.83
N ARG A 293 -1.77 6.60 26.88
CA ARG A 293 -0.79 5.74 26.18
C ARG A 293 0.46 5.45 27.03
N ARG A 294 0.86 6.40 27.87
CA ARG A 294 1.94 6.26 28.87
C ARG A 294 1.37 6.41 30.28
N ALA A 295 0.71 7.53 30.50
CA ALA A 295 -0.10 7.85 31.67
C ALA A 295 -1.05 8.99 31.27
N ALA A 296 -2.16 9.15 31.97
CA ALA A 296 -2.97 10.36 31.87
C ALA A 296 -2.25 11.54 32.54
N THR A 297 -2.36 12.72 31.96
CA THR A 297 -1.93 13.97 32.58
C THR A 297 -3.02 14.44 33.52
N VAL A 298 -2.64 14.82 34.75
CA VAL A 298 -3.57 15.35 35.75
C VAL A 298 -3.05 16.69 36.24
N SER A 299 -3.86 17.73 36.12
CA SER A 299 -3.53 19.11 36.52
C SER A 299 -4.59 19.64 37.48
N PRO A 300 -4.21 20.29 38.60
CA PRO A 300 -5.18 20.93 39.49
C PRO A 300 -5.89 22.09 38.78
N LEU A 301 -7.17 22.29 39.11
CA LEU A 301 -7.92 23.50 38.73
C LEU A 301 -7.88 24.53 39.86
N ASP A 302 -8.31 25.76 39.56
CA ASP A 302 -8.46 26.84 40.56
C ASP A 302 -9.57 26.51 41.57
N GLU A 303 -10.63 25.84 41.12
CA GLU A 303 -11.66 25.32 42.00
C GLU A 303 -11.13 24.17 42.88
N GLU A 304 -11.28 24.33 44.19
CA GLU A 304 -10.76 23.38 45.16
C GLU A 304 -11.40 21.98 44.99
N GLY A 305 -10.56 20.94 45.05
CA GLY A 305 -11.00 19.56 44.90
C GLY A 305 -11.18 19.07 43.45
N TRP A 306 -10.98 19.93 42.44
CA TRP A 306 -11.07 19.53 41.03
C TRP A 306 -9.71 19.37 40.34
N VAL A 307 -9.71 18.53 39.31
CA VAL A 307 -8.57 18.34 38.40
C VAL A 307 -9.05 18.27 36.95
N ALA A 308 -8.24 18.82 36.05
CA ALA A 308 -8.31 18.50 34.63
C ALA A 308 -7.49 17.25 34.35
N VAL A 309 -8.08 16.32 33.62
CA VAL A 309 -7.43 15.11 33.13
C VAL A 309 -7.35 15.16 31.62
N SER A 310 -6.21 14.77 31.07
CA SER A 310 -6.10 14.55 29.64
C SER A 310 -5.34 13.28 29.28
N ALA A 311 -5.82 12.60 28.24
CA ALA A 311 -5.29 11.30 27.82
C ALA A 311 -5.59 11.01 26.36
N MET A 312 -4.69 10.27 25.70
CA MET A 312 -4.99 9.68 24.39
C MET A 312 -5.88 8.44 24.56
N ILE A 313 -6.97 8.37 23.79
CA ILE A 313 -7.89 7.24 23.76
C ILE A 313 -8.11 6.74 22.33
N GLU A 314 -8.47 5.47 22.15
CA GLU A 314 -8.72 4.93 20.82
C GLU A 314 -10.00 5.52 20.21
N LYS A 315 -9.91 5.95 18.95
CA LYS A 315 -11.02 6.64 18.25
C LYS A 315 -12.31 5.82 18.19
N LYS A 316 -12.20 4.49 18.13
CA LYS A 316 -13.36 3.58 18.11
C LYS A 316 -14.08 3.45 19.46
N GLU A 317 -13.43 3.80 20.57
CA GLU A 317 -13.99 3.69 21.92
C GLU A 317 -14.53 5.02 22.44
N VAL A 318 -14.46 6.11 21.64
CA VAL A 318 -14.75 7.48 22.11
C VAL A 318 -16.12 7.60 22.76
N ALA A 319 -17.19 7.16 22.10
CA ALA A 319 -18.54 7.27 22.63
C ALA A 319 -18.67 6.57 23.99
N LYS A 320 -18.22 5.32 24.06
CA LYS A 320 -18.22 4.54 25.31
C LYS A 320 -17.41 5.21 26.42
N VAL A 321 -16.22 5.70 26.09
CA VAL A 321 -15.35 6.39 27.05
C VAL A 321 -16.01 7.65 27.59
N MET A 322 -16.66 8.44 26.73
CA MET A 322 -17.40 9.64 27.16
C MET A 322 -18.55 9.27 28.11
N ASP A 323 -19.36 8.28 27.77
CA ASP A 323 -20.46 7.81 28.62
C ASP A 323 -19.97 7.30 29.99
N ASP A 324 -18.85 6.55 30.00
CA ASP A 324 -18.28 5.98 31.23
C ASP A 324 -17.64 7.07 32.11
N LEU A 325 -17.05 8.10 31.50
CA LEU A 325 -16.52 9.27 32.20
C LEU A 325 -17.65 10.11 32.81
N GLU A 326 -18.72 10.38 32.08
CA GLU A 326 -19.90 11.10 32.58
C GLU A 326 -20.51 10.39 33.79
N LYS A 327 -20.71 9.06 33.71
CA LYS A 327 -21.17 8.24 34.85
C LYS A 327 -20.23 8.26 36.05
N SER A 328 -18.95 8.54 35.82
CA SER A 328 -17.94 8.66 36.88
C SER A 328 -17.90 10.06 37.51
N GLY A 329 -18.72 11.00 37.01
CA GLY A 329 -18.79 12.39 37.47
C GLY A 329 -17.78 13.30 36.78
N ALA A 330 -17.32 12.96 35.58
CA ALA A 330 -16.54 13.88 34.76
C ALA A 330 -17.46 14.91 34.07
N GLU A 331 -16.96 16.13 33.94
CA GLU A 331 -17.63 17.28 33.31
C GLU A 331 -16.74 17.84 32.19
N ASP A 332 -17.35 18.59 31.27
CA ASP A 332 -16.68 19.24 30.13
C ASP A 332 -15.78 18.28 29.33
N ILE A 333 -16.31 17.12 28.95
CA ILE A 333 -15.55 16.10 28.21
C ILE A 333 -15.36 16.56 26.75
N LEU A 334 -14.14 16.96 26.43
CA LEU A 334 -13.73 17.45 25.11
C LEU A 334 -12.89 16.40 24.38
N ILE A 335 -13.13 16.27 23.07
CA ILE A 335 -12.37 15.39 22.18
C ILE A 335 -11.71 16.24 21.09
N PHE A 336 -10.38 16.13 20.99
CA PHE A 336 -9.58 16.80 19.97
C PHE A 336 -9.02 15.77 19.00
N ALA A 337 -9.18 16.05 17.70
CA ALA A 337 -8.51 15.29 16.66
C ALA A 337 -6.99 15.54 16.71
N LEU A 338 -6.22 14.51 16.37
CA LEU A 338 -4.77 14.59 16.25
C LEU A 338 -4.41 14.60 14.77
N ASP A 339 -3.62 15.58 14.35
CA ASP A 339 -3.06 15.59 12.99
C ASP A 339 -1.84 14.67 12.90
N ASN A 340 -0.93 14.74 13.88
CA ASN A 340 0.26 13.91 13.96
C ASN A 340 0.74 13.79 15.42
N CYS A 341 1.57 12.78 15.72
CA CYS A 341 2.25 12.64 17.00
C CYS A 341 3.60 11.92 16.85
N ARG A 342 4.37 11.77 17.94
CA ARG A 342 5.58 10.93 17.96
C ARG A 342 5.41 9.90 19.06
N VAL A 343 5.43 8.63 18.68
CA VAL A 343 5.02 7.55 19.58
C VAL A 343 6.16 6.64 20.07
N GLY A 344 7.41 6.97 19.72
CA GLY A 344 8.61 6.27 20.20
C GLY A 344 8.66 4.79 19.77
N VAL A 345 9.03 4.56 18.50
CA VAL A 345 9.00 3.27 17.77
C VAL A 345 10.25 3.10 16.93
#